data_AF-A0A917KHX7-F1
#
_entry.id   AF-A0A917KHX7-F1
#
_cell.length_a   1.000
_cell.length_b   1.000
_cell.length_c   1.000
_cell.angle_alpha   90.00
_cell.angle_beta   90.00
_cell.angle_gamma   90.00
#
_symmetry.space_group_name_H-M   'P 1'
#
loop_
_entity.id
_entity.type
_entity.pdbx_description
1 polymer ?
#
loop_
_entity_poly.entity_id
_entity_poly.type
_entity_poly.pdbx_seq_one_letter_code
_entity_poly.pdbx_strand_id
1 'polypeptide(L)' 'MYLQNPGRVESFGCLILIAAMLYVTLEYVIRAKMAEEKALLELPGKRKSWRPTALSVLEMFEPLEVMHFHAE' A
#
# COMPACT_ATOMS: atom_id res chain seq x y z
N MET A 1 -21.76 9.20 -14.10
CA MET A 1 -20.74 10.27 -13.94
C MET A 1 -20.76 10.72 -12.48
N TYR A 2 -19.75 10.37 -11.67
CA TYR A 2 -19.76 10.58 -10.21
C TYR A 2 -19.05 11.87 -9.74
N LEU A 3 -18.41 12.62 -10.65
CA LEU A 3 -17.55 13.76 -10.32
C LEU A 3 -18.00 15.09 -11.00
N GLN A 4 -19.31 15.28 -11.18
CA GLN A 4 -19.83 16.46 -11.90
C GLN A 4 -19.88 17.75 -11.06
N ASN A 5 -19.83 17.64 -9.72
CA ASN A 5 -19.94 18.78 -8.82
C ASN A 5 -18.54 19.25 -8.41
N PRO A 6 -18.14 20.52 -8.64
CA PRO A 6 -16.79 21.01 -8.36
C PRO A 6 -16.31 20.71 -6.93
N GLY A 7 -17.17 20.89 -5.91
CA GLY A 7 -16.81 20.58 -4.52
C GLY A 7 -16.48 19.11 -4.27
N ARG A 8 -17.07 18.18 -5.04
CA ARG A 8 -16.72 16.75 -4.98
C ARG A 8 -15.37 16.46 -5.64
N VAL A 9 -15.04 17.17 -6.71
CA VAL A 9 -13.73 17.05 -7.38
C VAL A 9 -12.63 17.52 -6.45
N GLU A 10 -12.82 18.66 -5.77
CA GLU A 10 -11.87 19.21 -4.80
C GLU A 10 -11.65 18.25 -3.62
N SER A 11 -12.74 17.75 -3.04
CA SER A 11 -12.68 16.78 -1.94
C SER A 11 -11.99 15.48 -2.35
N PHE A 12 -12.27 14.99 -3.55
CA PHE A 12 -11.64 13.78 -4.10
C PHE A 12 -10.15 14.00 -4.38
N GLY A 13 -9.76 15.20 -4.85
CA GLY A 13 -8.37 15.60 -5.01
C GLY A 13 -7.61 15.55 -3.68
N CYS A 14 -8.19 16.10 -2.60
CA CYS A 14 -7.60 16.00 -1.26
C CYS A 14 -7.45 14.54 -0.79
N LEU A 15 -8.44 13.68 -1.04
CA LEU A 15 -8.36 12.26 -0.69
C LEU A 15 -7.24 11.55 -1.47
N ILE A 16 -7.10 11.81 -2.77
CA ILE A 16 -6.00 11.26 -3.58
C ILE A 16 -4.65 11.70 -3.01
N LEU A 17 -4.49 12.98 -2.64
CA LEU A 17 -3.24 13.50 -2.08
C LEU A 17 -2.90 12.81 -0.75
N ILE A 18 -3.87 12.66 0.15
CA ILE A 18 -3.67 11.96 1.43
C ILE A 18 -3.28 10.50 1.18
N ALA A 19 -3.97 9.81 0.28
CA ALA A 19 -3.65 8.43 -0.07
C ALA A 19 -2.24 8.29 -0.67
N ALA A 20 -1.85 9.22 -1.54
CA ALA A 20 -0.51 9.25 -2.13
C ALA A 20 0.58 9.49 -1.07
N MET A 21 0.35 10.44 -0.15
CA MET A 21 1.27 10.71 0.96
C MET A 21 1.44 9.47 1.85
N LEU A 22 0.34 8.78 2.17
CA LEU A 22 0.38 7.56 2.95
C LEU A 22 1.17 6.46 2.23
N TYR A 23 0.91 6.27 0.93
CA TYR A 23 1.60 5.28 0.09
C TYR A 23 3.13 5.49 0.11
N VAL A 24 3.58 6.72 -0.13
CA VAL A 24 5.01 7.06 -0.15
C VAL A 24 5.63 6.90 1.24
N THR A 25 4.92 7.28 2.30
CA THR A 25 5.42 7.17 3.68
C THR A 25 5.63 5.70 4.07
N LEU A 26 4.67 4.82 3.77
CA LEU A 26 4.77 3.39 4.02
C LEU A 26 5.95 2.78 3.27
N GLU A 27 6.08 3.07 1.98
CA GLU A 27 7.18 2.58 1.16
C GLU A 27 8.55 3.03 1.69
N TYR A 28 8.65 4.28 2.15
CA TYR A 28 9.86 4.83 2.73
C TYR A 28 10.25 4.13 4.04
N VAL A 29 9.31 4.00 4.99
CA VAL A 29 9.56 3.38 6.30
C VAL A 29 9.99 1.93 6.13
N ILE A 30 9.30 1.19 5.28
CA ILE A 30 9.59 -0.22 5.03
C ILE A 30 10.98 -0.39 4.43
N ARG A 31 11.34 0.41 3.42
CA ARG A 31 12.69 0.38 2.83
C ARG A 31 13.77 0.78 3.81
N ALA A 32 13.53 1.78 4.67
CA ALA A 32 14.47 2.18 5.70
C ALA A 32 14.74 1.02 6.68
N LYS A 33 13.69 0.31 7.10
CA LYS A 33 13.80 -0.83 8.01
C LYS A 33 14.50 -2.03 7.38
N MET A 34 14.23 -2.36 6.12
CA MET A 34 14.98 -3.40 5.41
C MET A 34 16.46 -3.09 5.21
N ALA A 35 16.80 -1.81 4.99
CA ALA A 35 18.19 -1.39 4.86
C ALA A 35 18.97 -1.59 6.18
N GLU A 36 18.30 -1.36 7.33
CA GLU A 36 18.84 -1.58 8.68
C GLU A 36 19.07 -3.06 8.97
N GLU A 37 18.08 -3.92 8.70
CA GLU A 37 18.15 -5.35 9.02
C GLU A 37 18.92 -6.20 7.99
N LYS A 38 19.31 -5.60 6.86
CA LYS A 38 19.85 -6.29 5.67
C LYS A 38 19.02 -7.49 5.22
N ALA A 39 17.72 -7.46 5.50
CA ALA A 39 16.80 -8.54 5.25
C ALA A 39 16.10 -8.34 3.90
N LEU A 40 15.96 -9.42 3.15
CA LEU A 40 15.16 -9.47 1.94
C LEU A 40 13.69 -9.70 2.32
N LEU A 41 12.79 -8.86 1.82
CA LEU A 41 11.36 -9.14 1.95
C LEU A 41 10.99 -10.26 0.96
N GLU A 42 10.38 -11.32 1.49
CA GLU A 42 9.82 -12.42 0.71
C GLU A 42 8.37 -12.10 0.36
N LEU A 43 8.13 -11.81 -0.91
CA LEU A 43 6.82 -11.46 -1.44
C LEU A 43 6.04 -12.71 -1.89
N PRO A 44 4.70 -12.64 -1.96
CA PRO A 44 3.87 -13.70 -2.50
C PRO A 44 4.37 -14.15 -3.89
N GLY A 45 4.37 -15.46 -4.11
CA GLY A 45 4.96 -16.07 -5.31
C GLY A 45 6.49 -16.27 -5.25
N LYS A 46 7.08 -16.27 -4.04
CA LYS A 46 8.52 -16.52 -3.79
C LYS A 46 9.47 -15.49 -4.43
N ARG A 47 9.00 -14.27 -4.67
CA ARG A 47 9.82 -13.17 -5.19
C ARG A 47 10.57 -12.53 -4.03
N LYS A 48 11.86 -12.27 -4.20
CA LYS A 48 12.69 -11.56 -3.22
C LYS A 48 12.99 -10.18 -3.75
N SER A 49 12.66 -9.14 -2.99
CA SER A 49 12.98 -7.77 -3.38
C SER A 49 13.72 -7.04 -2.28
N TRP A 50 14.80 -6.37 -2.68
CA TRP A 50 15.52 -5.40 -1.85
C TRP A 50 14.83 -4.03 -1.80
N ARG A 51 13.88 -3.80 -2.72
CA ARG A 51 13.12 -2.55 -2.85
C ARG A 51 11.67 -2.85 -3.19
N PRO A 52 10.90 -3.44 -2.27
CA PRO A 52 9.47 -3.61 -2.48
C PRO A 52 8.81 -2.24 -2.65
N THR A 53 7.73 -2.23 -3.43
CA THR A 53 6.82 -1.10 -3.53
C THR A 53 5.72 -1.26 -2.50
N ALA A 54 5.08 -0.17 -2.09
CA ALA A 54 3.94 -0.28 -1.17
C ALA A 54 2.80 -1.15 -1.72
N LEU A 55 2.61 -1.21 -3.05
CA LEU A 55 1.68 -2.15 -3.68
C LEU A 55 2.05 -3.61 -3.38
N SER A 56 3.31 -3.99 -3.54
CA SER A 56 3.70 -5.39 -3.31
C SER A 56 3.73 -5.78 -1.84
N VAL A 57 3.89 -4.79 -0.96
CA VAL A 57 3.61 -4.98 0.47
C VAL A 57 2.11 -5.22 0.68
N LEU A 58 1.24 -4.44 0.04
CA LEU A 58 -0.21 -4.63 0.13
C LEU A 58 -0.65 -6.02 -0.35
N GLU A 59 -0.05 -6.53 -1.43
CA GLU A 59 -0.26 -7.91 -1.93
C GLU A 59 0.06 -8.98 -0.88
N MET A 60 0.95 -8.71 0.08
CA MET A 60 1.20 -9.64 1.21
C MET A 60 0.02 -9.72 2.19
N PHE A 61 -0.79 -8.65 2.29
CA PHE A 61 -1.91 -8.55 3.22
C PHE A 61 -3.25 -8.99 2.61
N GLU A 62 -3.36 -9.06 1.29
CA GLU A 62 -4.55 -9.59 0.59
C GLU A 62 -5.05 -10.95 1.12
N PRO A 63 -4.20 -11.97 1.38
CA PRO A 63 -4.69 -13.24 1.95
C PRO A 63 -5.21 -13.12 3.39
N LEU A 64 -4.74 -12.14 4.17
CA LEU A 64 -5.25 -11.89 5.54
C LEU A 64 -6.66 -11.28 5.48
N GLU A 65 -6.90 -10.40 4.51
CA GLU A 65 -8.20 -9.78 4.29
C GLU A 65 -9.26 -10.84 3.93
N VAL A 66 -8.93 -11.79 3.03
CA VAL A 66 -9.83 -12.89 2.65
C VAL A 66 -10.18 -13.81 3.84
N MET A 67 -9.24 -14.04 4.76
CA MET A 67 -9.50 -14.85 5.96
C MET A 67 -10.52 -14.21 6.89
N HIS A 68 -10.51 -12.88 7.02
CA HIS A 68 -11.50 -12.16 7.81
C HIS A 68 -12.90 -12.19 7.18
N PHE A 69 -13.00 -12.11 5.86
CA PHE A 69 -14.30 -12.18 5.16
C PHE A 69 -14.96 -13.56 5.18
N HIS A 70 -14.21 -14.63 5.46
CA HIS A 70 -14.75 -16.00 5.56
C HIS A 70 -15.02 -16.46 6.99
N ALA A 71 -14.62 -15.65 7.98
CA ALA A 71 -14.80 -15.94 9.41
C ALA A 71 -16.08 -15.31 10.00
N GLU A 72 -16.97 -14.79 9.16
CA GLU A 72 -18.25 -14.18 9.54
C GLU A 72 -19.45 -15.05 9.11
#